data_AF-A0A3E2NJA0-F1
#
_entry.id   AF-A0A3E2NJA0-F1
#
_cell.length_a   1.000
_cell.length_b   1.000
_cell.length_c   1.000
_cell.angle_alpha   90.00
_cell.angle_beta   90.00
_cell.angle_gamma   90.00
#
_symmetry.space_group_name_H-M   'P 1'
#
loop_
_entity.id
_entity.type
_entity.pdbx_description
1 polymer ?
#
loop_
_entity_poly.entity_id
_entity_poly.type
_entity_poly.pdbx_seq_one_letter_code
_entity_poly.pdbx_strand_id
1 'polypeptide(L)' 'MKTITIAGDPASLCAVWVPKSDIFHDHDVVRVESSDGHAAVEKTIFRIVDGGEDKWELQFE' A
#
# COMPACT_ATOMS: atom_id res chain seq x y z
N MET A 1 1.34 8.41 10.45
CA MET A 1 1.43 8.12 9.00
C MET A 1 1.75 6.64 8.85
N LYS A 2 1.04 5.92 7.98
CA LYS A 2 1.17 4.46 7.84
C LYS A 2 2.22 4.17 6.77
N THR A 3 3.17 3.29 7.07
CA THR A 3 4.26 2.94 6.14
C THR A 3 4.10 1.50 5.66
N ILE A 4 4.22 1.29 4.36
CA ILE A 4 4.18 -0.01 3.69
C ILE A 4 5.52 -0.22 3.00
N THR A 5 6.14 -1.37 3.22
CA THR A 5 7.39 -1.74 2.55
C THR A 5 7.11 -2.74 1.43
N ILE A 6 7.61 -2.46 0.23
CA ILE A 6 7.48 -3.32 -0.95
C ILE A 6 8.83 -3.67 -1.55
N ALA A 7 8.91 -4.77 -2.30
CA ALA A 7 10.04 -5.04 -3.18
C ALA A 7 9.86 -4.28 -4.51
N GLY A 8 10.91 -3.66 -5.03
CA GLY A 8 10.86 -2.86 -6.26
C GLY A 8 10.56 -1.37 -6.05
N ASP A 9 10.09 -0.71 -7.12
CA ASP A 9 9.93 0.75 -7.17
C ASP A 9 8.54 1.21 -6.66
N PRO A 10 8.49 2.02 -5.58
CA PRO A 10 7.24 2.55 -5.04
C PRO A 10 6.48 3.48 -5.99
N ALA A 11 7.16 4.17 -6.91
CA ALA A 11 6.51 5.16 -7.78
C ALA A 11 5.59 4.49 -8.80
N SER A 12 6.01 3.36 -9.36
CA SER A 12 5.26 2.58 -10.35
C SER A 12 4.23 1.59 -9.76
N LEU A 13 4.12 1.53 -8.42
CA LEU A 13 3.20 0.62 -7.73
C LEU A 13 1.73 1.07 -7.85
N CYS A 14 0.89 0.25 -8.47
CA CYS A 14 -0.56 0.46 -8.57
C CYS A 14 -1.36 -0.25 -7.49
N ALA A 15 -0.82 -1.32 -6.89
CA ALA A 15 -1.52 -2.06 -5.85
C ALA A 15 -0.55 -2.83 -4.94
N VAL A 16 -0.95 -3.07 -3.70
CA VAL A 16 -0.19 -3.88 -2.73
C VAL A 16 -1.09 -4.73 -1.86
N TRP A 17 -0.63 -5.93 -1.56
CA TRP A 17 -1.26 -6.82 -0.60
C TRP A 17 -0.77 -6.52 0.81
N VAL A 18 -1.70 -6.29 1.73
CA VAL A 18 -1.41 -6.10 3.16
C VAL A 18 -2.26 -7.05 4.01
N PRO A 19 -1.85 -7.38 5.24
CA PRO A 19 -2.69 -8.14 6.16
C PRO A 19 -4.02 -7.43 6.43
N LYS A 20 -5.11 -8.20 6.53
CA LYS A 20 -6.40 -7.68 6.95
C LYS A 20 -6.28 -7.00 8.31
N SER A 21 -6.79 -5.78 8.37
CA SER A 21 -6.72 -4.92 9.54
C SER A 21 -7.66 -3.73 9.35
N ASP A 22 -8.07 -3.11 10.46
CA ASP A 22 -8.93 -1.92 10.47
C ASP A 22 -8.12 -0.62 10.39
N ILE A 23 -6.83 -0.73 10.03
CA ILE A 23 -5.92 0.42 10.03
C ILE A 23 -5.89 1.12 8.67
N PHE A 24 -6.42 0.57 7.59
CA PHE A 24 -6.43 1.20 6.27
C PHE A 24 -7.86 1.54 5.86
N HIS A 25 -8.05 2.71 5.28
CA HIS A 25 -9.33 3.17 4.74
C HIS A 25 -9.13 3.78 3.34
N ASP A 26 -10.19 3.77 2.53
CA ASP A 26 -10.19 4.49 1.26
C ASP A 26 -9.84 5.96 1.48
N HIS A 27 -9.06 6.53 0.56
CA HIS A 27 -8.50 7.89 0.60
C HIS A 27 -7.47 8.17 1.70
N ASP A 28 -7.02 7.16 2.46
CA ASP A 28 -5.86 7.33 3.34
C ASP A 28 -4.59 7.60 2.52
N VAL A 29 -3.75 8.52 2.99
CA VAL A 29 -2.39 8.70 2.48
C VAL A 29 -1.45 7.79 3.26
N VAL A 30 -0.77 6.90 2.54
CA VAL A 30 0.23 5.97 3.07
C VAL A 30 1.59 6.25 2.44
N ARG A 31 2.64 6.02 3.21
CA ARG A 31 4.01 6.07 2.73
C ARG A 31 4.41 4.68 2.23
N VAL A 32 4.79 4.58 0.98
CA VAL A 32 5.27 3.33 0.37
C VAL A 32 6.78 3.44 0.19
N GLU A 33 7.52 2.50 0.77
CA GLU A 33 8.98 2.47 0.74
C GLU A 33 9.49 1.20 0.07
N SER A 34 10.59 1.33 -0.68
CA SER A 34 11.26 0.18 -1.27
C SER A 34 12.13 -0.52 -0.22
N SER A 35 12.05 -1.86 -0.14
CA SER A 35 12.98 -2.68 0.63
C SER A 35 14.39 -2.68 0.07
N ASP A 36 14.55 -2.37 -1.23
CA ASP A 36 15.82 -2.45 -1.96
C ASP A 36 16.63 -1.14 -1.83
N GLY A 37 16.04 -0.11 -1.23
CA GLY A 37 16.70 1.11 -0.80
C GLY A 37 16.36 2.37 -1.59
N HIS A 38 16.37 3.49 -0.86
CA HIS A 38 16.35 4.91 -1.26
C HIS A 38 15.06 5.52 -1.85
N ALA A 39 14.10 4.74 -2.32
CA ALA A 39 12.83 5.30 -2.84
C ALA A 39 11.70 5.21 -1.81
N ALA A 40 11.01 6.32 -1.60
CA ALA A 40 9.78 6.39 -0.84
C ALA A 40 8.83 7.40 -1.49
N VAL A 41 7.55 7.06 -1.55
CA VAL A 41 6.50 7.91 -2.11
C VAL A 41 5.28 7.92 -1.20
N GLU A 42 4.54 9.01 -1.18
CA GLU A 42 3.22 9.05 -0.58
C GLU A 42 2.19 8.70 -1.65
N LYS A 43 1.32 7.73 -1.35
CA LYS A 43 0.24 7.30 -2.22
C LYS A 43 -1.08 7.37 -1.48
N THR A 44 -2.12 7.81 -2.19
CA THR A 44 -3.49 7.79 -1.71
C THR A 44 -4.11 6.46 -2.07
N ILE A 45 -4.72 5.78 -1.09
CA ILE A 45 -5.49 4.57 -1.33
C ILE A 45 -6.74 4.97 -2.12
N PHE A 46 -6.85 4.51 -3.36
CA PHE A 46 -8.05 4.71 -4.19
C PHE A 46 -9.19 3.82 -3.72
N ARG A 47 -8.90 2.54 -3.45
CA ARG A 47 -9.87 1.59 -2.88
C ARG A 47 -9.19 0.43 -2.18
N ILE A 48 -9.89 -0.16 -1.23
CA ILE A 48 -9.52 -1.42 -0.58
C ILE A 48 -10.42 -2.55 -1.08
N VAL A 49 -9.81 -3.66 -1.51
CA VAL A 49 -10.52 -4.83 -2.02
C VAL A 49 -10.20 -6.05 -1.16
N ASP A 50 -11.20 -6.92 -0.93
CA ASP A 50 -10.99 -8.21 -0.28
C ASP A 50 -10.09 -9.11 -1.14
N GLY A 51 -8.91 -9.42 -0.62
CA GLY A 51 -7.87 -10.24 -1.26
C GLY A 51 -7.95 -11.72 -0.95
N GLY A 52 -8.95 -12.16 -0.19
CA GLY A 52 -9.05 -13.50 0.35
C GLY A 52 -8.96 -13.50 1.87
N GLU A 53 -8.77 -14.68 2.46
CA GLU A 53 -9.00 -14.95 3.89
C GLU A 53 -8.36 -13.91 4.82
N ASP A 54 -7.08 -13.56 4.61
CA ASP A 54 -6.29 -12.73 5.53
C ASP A 54 -5.66 -11.48 4.90
N LYS A 55 -6.05 -11.09 3.67
CA LYS A 55 -5.40 -9.98 2.95
C LYS A 55 -6.37 -8.94 2.42
N TRP A 56 -5.94 -7.69 2.49
CA TRP A 56 -6.51 -6.58 1.73
C TRP A 56 -5.62 -6.30 0.51
N GLU A 57 -6.23 -5.98 -0.63
CA GLU A 57 -5.56 -5.27 -1.73
C GLU A 57 -5.77 -3.78 -1.53
N LEU A 58 -4.70 -3.02 -1.33
CA LEU A 58 -4.74 -1.56 -1.40
C LEU A 58 -4.41 -1.16 -2.83
N GLN A 59 -5.34 -0.53 -3.52
CA GLN A 59 -5.12 -0.01 -4.86
C GLN A 59 -4.84 1.49 -4.77
N PHE A 60 -3.86 1.97 -5.53
CA PHE A 60 -3.43 3.36 -5.58
C PHE A 60 -3.77 3.97 -6.95
N GLU A 61 -3.92 5.30 -6.99
CA GLU A 61 -3.95 6.05 -8.26
C GLU A 61 -2.60 5.97 -9.00
#